data_AF-A0A850CDK1-F1
#
_entry.id   AF-A0A850CDK1-F1
#
_cell.length_a   1.000
_cell.length_b   1.000
_cell.length_c   1.000
_cell.angle_alpha   90.00
_cell.angle_beta   90.00
_cell.angle_gamma   90.00
#
_symmetry.space_group_name_H-M   'P 1'
#
loop_
_entity.id
_entity.type
_entity.pdbx_description
1 polymer ?
#
loop_
_entity_poly.entity_id
_entity_poly.type
_entity_poly.pdbx_seq_one_letter_code
_entity_poly.pdbx_strand_id
1 'polypeptide(L)' 'MGRNPFEPKVVAAICHHMNHDHAADTLVICRGAGGRPEAHAARMTGFDGDGADFAASVGDGEVRLRVDWARPLTE' A
#
# COMPACT_ATOMS: atom_id res chain seq x y z
N MET A 1 17.18 -4.88 9.63
CA MET A 1 15.94 -5.47 9.07
C MET A 1 15.10 -5.99 10.22
N GLY A 2 14.24 -5.14 10.79
CA GLY A 2 13.28 -5.62 11.79
C GLY A 2 12.30 -6.57 11.11
N ARG A 3 12.01 -7.73 11.71
CA ARG A 3 10.97 -8.63 11.21
C ARG A 3 9.65 -7.85 11.10
N ASN A 4 8.90 -8.07 10.02
CA ASN A 4 7.51 -7.62 9.93
C ASN A 4 6.78 -8.10 11.21
N PRO A 5 6.26 -7.19 12.05
CA PRO A 5 5.65 -7.56 13.32
C PRO A 5 4.29 -8.23 13.13
N PHE A 6 3.70 -8.14 11.94
CA PHE A 6 2.37 -8.66 11.66
C PHE A 6 2.41 -10.07 11.09
N GLU A 7 1.50 -10.93 11.56
CA GLU A 7 1.34 -12.26 10.99
C GLU A 7 0.92 -12.19 9.50
N PRO A 8 1.34 -13.14 8.64
CA PRO A 8 0.97 -13.15 7.23
C PRO A 8 -0.54 -13.10 6.97
N LYS A 9 -1.35 -13.70 7.87
CA LYS A 9 -2.82 -13.68 7.76
C LYS A 9 -3.40 -12.28 7.96
N VAL A 10 -2.79 -11.48 8.84
CA VAL A 10 -3.18 -10.08 9.08
C VAL A 10 -2.83 -9.24 7.86
N VAL A 11 -1.63 -9.44 7.31
CA VAL A 11 -1.20 -8.75 6.08
C VAL A 11 -2.16 -9.04 4.92
N ALA A 12 -2.50 -10.31 4.72
CA ALA A 12 -3.44 -10.73 3.68
C ALA A 12 -4.85 -10.15 3.88
N ALA A 13 -5.37 -10.19 5.11
CA ALA A 13 -6.71 -9.68 5.43
C ALA A 13 -6.81 -8.17 5.19
N ILE A 14 -5.81 -7.39 5.62
CA ILE A 14 -5.80 -5.94 5.41
C ILE A 14 -5.60 -5.59 3.94
N CYS A 15 -4.72 -6.29 3.22
CA CYS A 15 -4.59 -6.07 1.78
C CYS A 15 -5.92 -6.35 1.05
N HIS A 16 -6.63 -7.42 1.41
CA HIS A 16 -7.94 -7.71 0.84
C HIS A 16 -8.95 -6.59 1.14
N HIS A 17 -9.05 -6.16 2.40
CA HIS A 17 -9.94 -5.08 2.81
C HIS A 17 -9.62 -3.77 2.08
N MET A 18 -8.34 -3.38 2.01
CA MET A 18 -7.92 -2.15 1.32
C MET A 18 -8.24 -2.19 -0.17
N ASN A 19 -8.07 -3.35 -0.81
CA ASN A 19 -8.30 -3.49 -2.25
C ASN A 19 -9.78 -3.66 -2.61
N HIS A 20 -10.62 -4.15 -1.71
CA HIS A 20 -12.03 -4.40 -1.97
C HIS A 20 -12.93 -3.26 -1.48
N ASP A 21 -12.73 -2.81 -0.25
CA ASP A 21 -13.61 -1.85 0.42
C ASP A 21 -13.07 -0.41 0.26
N HIS A 22 -11.75 -0.26 0.09
CA HIS A 22 -11.06 1.03 0.04
C HIS A 22 -10.22 1.24 -1.24
N ALA A 23 -10.65 0.66 -2.37
CA ALA A 23 -9.91 0.78 -3.64
C ALA A 23 -9.71 2.24 -4.07
N ALA A 24 -10.73 3.09 -3.85
CA ALA A 24 -10.65 4.53 -4.14
C ALA A 24 -9.64 5.25 -3.23
N ASP A 25 -9.63 4.94 -1.92
CA ASP A 25 -8.70 5.54 -0.97
C ASP A 25 -7.26 5.08 -1.26
N THR A 26 -7.09 3.82 -1.65
CA THR A 26 -5.80 3.26 -2.09
C THR A 26 -5.22 4.06 -3.27
N LEU A 27 -6.06 4.46 -4.23
CA LEU A 27 -5.65 5.33 -5.34
C LEU A 27 -5.31 6.75 -4.86
N VAL A 28 -6.07 7.32 -3.93
CA VAL A 28 -5.77 8.63 -3.33
C VAL A 28 -4.41 8.62 -2.63
N ILE A 29 -4.09 7.57 -1.87
CA ILE A 29 -2.79 7.39 -1.21
C ILE A 29 -1.66 7.34 -2.24
N CYS A 30 -1.80 6.53 -3.29
CA CYS A 30 -0.77 6.41 -4.33
C CYS A 30 -0.54 7.72 -5.09
N ARG A 31 -1.60 8.49 -5.34
CA ARG A 31 -1.51 9.80 -5.99
C ARG A 31 -0.82 10.85 -5.12
N GLY A 32 -1.22 10.93 -3.85
CA GLY A 32 -0.71 11.91 -2.89
C GLY A 32 0.62 11.47 -2.29
N ALA A 33 0.57 10.59 -1.29
CA ALA A 33 1.74 10.14 -0.54
C ALA A 33 2.73 9.32 -1.39
N GLY A 34 2.21 8.54 -2.35
CA GLY A 34 3.03 7.76 -3.29
C GLY A 34 3.65 8.58 -4.44
N GLY A 35 3.31 9.88 -4.57
CA GLY A 35 3.88 10.77 -5.56
C GLY A 35 3.55 10.41 -7.03
N ARG A 36 2.44 9.71 -7.27
CA ARG A 36 1.96 9.32 -8.62
C ARG A 36 0.62 9.99 -8.96
N PRO A 37 0.54 11.33 -9.06
CA PRO A 37 -0.72 12.02 -9.34
C PRO A 37 -1.42 11.54 -10.62
N GLU A 38 -0.66 11.01 -11.57
CA GLU A 38 -1.10 10.45 -12.85
C GLU A 38 -1.71 9.03 -12.77
N ALA A 39 -1.60 8.34 -11.62
CA ALA A 39 -2.12 6.98 -11.48
C ALA A 39 -3.63 6.94 -11.70
N HIS A 40 -4.16 5.89 -12.32
CA HIS A 40 -5.60 5.74 -12.57
C HIS A 40 -6.23 4.50 -11.90
N ALA A 41 -5.40 3.59 -11.38
CA ALA A 41 -5.80 2.49 -10.52
C ALA A 41 -4.66 2.17 -9.55
N ALA A 42 -4.96 1.55 -8.42
CA ALA A 42 -3.95 1.12 -7.46
C ALA A 42 -4.44 -0.06 -6.62
N ARG A 43 -3.49 -0.84 -6.11
CA ARG A 43 -3.74 -1.87 -5.10
C ARG A 43 -2.64 -1.85 -4.04
N MET A 44 -3.01 -2.14 -2.81
CA MET A 44 -2.07 -2.49 -1.75
C MET A 44 -1.58 -3.92 -1.96
N THR A 45 -0.27 -4.13 -1.91
CA THR A 45 0.36 -5.45 -2.12
C THR A 45 1.00 -6.02 -0.87
N GLY A 46 1.17 -5.20 0.17
CA GLY A 46 1.71 -5.61 1.46
C GLY A 46 1.91 -4.44 2.39
N PHE A 47 2.32 -4.74 3.62
CA PHE A 47 2.86 -3.78 4.56
C PHE A 47 3.68 -4.50 5.64
N ASP A 48 4.44 -3.72 6.37
CA ASP A 48 5.15 -4.14 7.57
C ASP A 48 5.14 -3.00 8.61
N GLY A 49 5.99 -3.12 9.63
CA GLY A 49 6.11 -2.14 10.71
C GLY A 49 6.60 -0.77 10.26
N ASP A 50 7.21 -0.63 9.08
CA ASP A 50 7.82 0.62 8.62
C ASP A 50 6.98 1.33 7.53
N GLY A 51 6.14 0.60 6.78
CA GLY A 51 5.35 1.18 5.69
C GLY A 51 4.42 0.21 4.98
N ALA A 52 3.71 0.72 3.97
CA ALA A 52 2.88 -0.06 3.05
C ALA A 52 3.41 -0.03 1.62
N ASP A 53 3.22 -1.16 0.95
CA ASP A 53 3.60 -1.37 -0.44
C ASP A 53 2.35 -1.37 -1.33
N PHE A 54 2.48 -0.70 -2.47
CA PHE A 54 1.41 -0.55 -3.45
C PHE A 54 1.93 -0.84 -4.86
N ALA A 55 0.99 -1.19 -5.74
CA ALA A 55 1.16 -1.22 -7.18
C ALA A 55 0.13 -0.26 -7.80
N ALA A 56 0.61 0.78 -8.49
CA ALA A 56 -0.20 1.79 -9.14
C ALA A 56 -0.11 1.68 -10.67
N SER A 57 -1.24 1.74 -11.36
CA SER A 57 -1.28 1.77 -12.83
C SER A 57 -1.07 3.20 -13.33
N VAL A 58 -0.03 3.41 -14.13
CA VAL A 58 0.39 4.69 -14.70
C VAL A 58 0.63 4.49 -16.20
N GLY A 59 -0.13 5.20 -17.04
CA GLY A 59 -0.16 4.92 -18.48
C GLY A 59 -0.54 3.46 -18.74
N ASP A 60 0.23 2.77 -19.60
CA ASP A 60 0.03 1.35 -19.91
C ASP A 60 0.81 0.40 -18.98
N GLY A 61 1.44 0.94 -17.92
CA GLY A 61 2.35 0.21 -17.05
C GLY A 61 1.96 0.25 -15.57
N GLU A 62 2.70 -0.52 -14.77
CA GLU A 62 2.54 -0.58 -13.33
C GLU A 62 3.82 -0.11 -12.62
N VAL A 63 3.65 0.70 -11.58
CA VAL A 63 4.72 1.23 -10.75
C VAL A 63 4.55 0.73 -9.32
N ARG A 64 5.61 0.14 -8.75
CA ARG A 64 5.66 -0.23 -7.34
C ARG A 64 5.98 0.99 -6.48
N LEU A 65 5.24 1.17 -5.40
CA LEU A 65 5.38 2.29 -4.47
C LEU A 65 5.52 1.76 -3.06
N ARG A 66 6.33 2.44 -2.26
CA ARG A 66 6.40 2.28 -0.80
C ARG A 66 6.00 3.61 -0.18
N VAL A 67 5.09 3.57 0.78
CA VAL A 67 4.72 4.72 1.60
C VAL A 67 5.09 4.41 3.04
N ASP A 68 6.03 5.17 3.58
CA ASP A 68 6.51 5.01 4.95
C ASP A 68 5.49 5.53 5.95
N TRP A 69 5.35 4.83 7.07
CA TRP A 69 4.59 5.32 8.21
C TRP A 69 5.32 6.49 8.86
N ALA A 70 4.57 7.46 9.38
CA ALA A 70 5.16 8.59 10.12
C ALA A 70 5.98 8.13 11.35
N ARG A 71 5.67 6.93 11.87
CA ARG A 71 6.41 6.22 12.90
C ARG A 71 6.18 4.72 12.75
N PRO A 72 7.10 3.85 13.21
CA PRO A 72 6.90 2.42 13.14
C PRO A 72 5.62 1.95 13.83
N LEU A 73 4.96 0.97 13.24
CA LEU A 73 3.82 0.27 13.79
C LEU A 73 4.28 -1.04 14.45
N THR A 74 3.58 -1.42 15.51
CA THR A 74 3.73 -2.72 16.18
C THR A 74 2.37 -3.43 16.19
N GLU A 75 2.39 -4.73 16.45
CA GLU A 75 1.17 -5.48 16.83
C GLU A 75 0.73 -5.11 18.25
#